data_AF-A0A2M9JEX8-F1
#
_entry.id   AF-A0A2M9JEX8-F1
#
_cell.length_a   1.000
_cell.length_b   1.000
_cell.length_c   1.000
_cell.angle_alpha   90.00
_cell.angle_beta   90.00
_cell.angle_gamma   90.00
#
_symmetry.space_group_name_H-M   'P 1'
#
loop_
_entity.id
_entity.type
_entity.pdbx_description
1 polymer ?
#
loop_
_entity_poly.entity_id
_entity_poly.type
_entity_poly.pdbx_seq_one_letter_code
_entity_poly.pdbx_strand_id
1 'polypeptide(L)'
;MLYGRPNLAAVSLGIHEAVLDTTTSYLKGRPRYNGALSGLPVLRDRVGGMEAGFRAARILAYQAVHLLEAGLRDDQGKEVERRMRRPASRED
;
A
#
# COMPACT_ATOMS: atom_id res chain seq x y z
N MET A 1 4.13 15.72 -10.92
CA MET A 1 3.11 14.66 -10.73
C MET A 1 3.77 13.42 -10.10
N LEU A 2 4.27 13.51 -8.86
CA LEU A 2 5.15 12.49 -8.26
C LEU A 2 4.41 11.39 -7.46
N TYR A 3 3.08 11.50 -7.32
CA TYR A 3 2.28 10.64 -6.44
C TYR A 3 1.33 9.67 -7.15
N GLY A 4 1.32 9.60 -8.48
CA GLY A 4 0.29 8.85 -9.22
C GLY A 4 0.21 7.35 -8.85
N ARG A 5 1.35 6.66 -8.80
CA ARG A 5 1.41 5.22 -8.51
C ARG A 5 1.20 4.90 -7.02
N PRO A 6 1.84 5.60 -6.06
CA PRO A 6 1.53 5.43 -4.64
C PRO A 6 0.08 5.74 -4.28
N ASN A 7 -0.50 6.80 -4.87
CA ASN A 7 -1.88 7.18 -4.59
C ASN A 7 -2.87 6.13 -5.11
N LEU A 8 -2.65 5.60 -6.32
CA LEU A 8 -3.50 4.53 -6.87
C LEU A 8 -3.35 3.23 -6.06
N ALA A 9 -2.15 2.93 -5.55
CA ALA A 9 -1.95 1.80 -4.64
C ALA A 9 -2.71 2.00 -3.32
N ALA A 10 -2.68 3.20 -2.73
CA ALA A 10 -3.43 3.53 -1.52
C ALA A 10 -4.95 3.39 -1.71
N VAL A 11 -5.48 3.90 -2.83
CA VAL A 11 -6.91 3.74 -3.18
C VAL A 11 -7.28 2.27 -3.35
N SER A 12 -6.47 1.50 -4.08
CA SER A 12 -6.68 0.07 -4.27
C SER A 12 -6.67 -0.70 -2.94
N LEU A 13 -5.76 -0.34 -2.02
CA LEU A 13 -5.72 -0.90 -0.67
C LEU A 13 -6.99 -0.59 0.13
N GLY A 14 -7.49 0.64 0.07
CA GLY A 14 -8.75 1.00 0.72
C GLY A 14 -9.95 0.23 0.17
N ILE A 15 -10.01 0.03 -1.15
CA ILE A 15 -11.06 -0.79 -1.78
C ILE A 15 -10.94 -2.26 -1.33
N HIS A 16 -9.72 -2.80 -1.28
CA HIS A 16 -9.50 -4.18 -0.82
C HIS A 16 -9.95 -4.36 0.64
N GLU A 17 -9.61 -3.42 1.52
CA GLU A 17 -10.05 -3.42 2.92
C GLU A 17 -11.58 -3.40 3.04
N ALA A 18 -12.25 -2.51 2.30
CA ALA A 18 -13.70 -2.41 2.30
C ALA A 18 -14.37 -3.70 1.79
N VAL A 19 -13.82 -4.32 0.74
CA VAL A 19 -14.33 -5.59 0.19
C VAL A 19 -14.16 -6.72 1.20
N LEU A 20 -13.00 -6.82 1.86
CA LEU A 20 -12.73 -7.82 2.88
C LEU A 20 -13.69 -7.68 4.07
N ASP A 21 -13.87 -6.47 4.59
CA ASP A 21 -14.74 -6.21 5.72
C ASP A 21 -16.22 -6.46 5.39
N THR A 22 -16.67 -5.99 4.23
CA THR A 22 -18.05 -6.23 3.74
C THR A 22 -18.31 -7.72 3.57
N THR A 23 -17.37 -8.45 2.96
CA THR A 23 -17.49 -9.89 2.74
C THR A 23 -17.55 -10.65 4.06
N THR A 24 -16.64 -10.34 4.99
CA THR A 24 -16.57 -11.00 6.29
C THR A 24 -17.82 -10.73 7.13
N SER A 25 -18.29 -9.49 7.14
CA SER A 25 -19.52 -9.09 7.82
C SER A 25 -20.75 -9.80 7.24
N TYR A 26 -20.86 -9.88 5.91
CA TYR A 26 -21.93 -10.61 5.25
C TYR A 26 -21.92 -12.10 5.59
N LEU A 27 -20.75 -12.76 5.55
CA LEU A 27 -20.63 -14.18 5.84
C LEU A 27 -20.97 -14.53 7.30
N LYS A 28 -20.65 -13.65 8.25
CA LYS A 28 -21.02 -13.78 9.66
C LYS A 28 -22.52 -13.59 9.89
N GLY A 29 -23.12 -12.62 9.19
CA GLY A 29 -24.54 -12.29 9.33
C GLY A 29 -25.49 -13.22 8.58
N ARG A 30 -24.99 -14.12 7.73
CA ARG A 30 -25.82 -15.02 6.92
C ARG A 30 -25.99 -16.38 7.60
N PRO A 31 -27.18 -16.72 8.13
CA PRO A 31 -27.45 -18.04 8.69
C PRO A 31 -27.45 -19.10 7.60
N ARG A 32 -26.96 -20.30 7.91
CA ARG A 32 -27.05 -21.49 7.07
C ARG A 32 -27.10 -22.75 7.94
N TYR A 33 -28.18 -23.52 7.81
CA TYR A 33 -28.47 -24.68 8.67
C TYR A 33 -28.26 -24.34 10.16
N ASN A 34 -27.53 -25.17 10.90
CA ASN A 34 -27.23 -24.99 12.33
C ASN A 34 -26.08 -24.01 12.61
N GLY A 35 -25.75 -23.10 11.69
CA GLY A 35 -24.63 -22.18 11.85
C GLY A 35 -24.69 -20.96 10.93
N ALA A 36 -23.57 -20.28 10.78
CA ALA A 36 -23.39 -19.17 9.84
C ALA A 36 -22.59 -19.63 8.61
N LEU A 37 -22.73 -18.91 7.50
CA LEU A 37 -22.01 -19.19 6.27
C LEU A 37 -20.49 -19.13 6.47
N SER A 38 -20.01 -18.25 7.37
CA SER A 38 -18.61 -18.18 7.82
C SER A 38 -18.06 -19.46 8.48
N GLY A 39 -18.93 -20.40 8.87
CA GLY A 39 -18.54 -21.69 9.43
C GLY A 39 -18.00 -22.68 8.39
N LEU A 40 -18.25 -22.44 7.10
CA LEU A 40 -17.81 -23.33 6.02
C LEU A 40 -16.29 -23.20 5.79
N PRO A 41 -15.50 -24.30 5.88
CA PRO A 41 -14.04 -24.25 5.70
C PRO A 41 -13.60 -23.59 4.40
N VAL A 42 -14.25 -23.92 3.28
CA VAL A 42 -13.94 -23.34 1.96
C VAL A 42 -14.11 -21.82 1.93
N LEU A 43 -15.08 -21.28 2.66
CA LEU A 43 -15.29 -19.83 2.72
C LEU A 43 -14.30 -19.17 3.68
N ARG A 44 -13.96 -19.83 4.78
CA ARG A 44 -12.90 -19.39 5.69
C ARG A 44 -11.56 -19.31 4.97
N ASP A 45 -11.21 -20.32 4.17
CA ASP A 45 -9.96 -20.35 3.40
C ASP A 45 -9.93 -19.23 2.35
N ARG A 46 -11.05 -18.97 1.67
CA ARG A 46 -11.16 -17.85 0.71
C ARG A 46 -10.96 -16.50 1.39
N VAL A 47 -11.62 -16.26 2.53
CA VAL A 47 -11.44 -15.02 3.31
C VAL A 47 -9.99 -14.92 3.81
N GLY A 48 -9.40 -16.02 4.27
CA GLY A 48 -7.99 -16.08 4.66
C GLY A 48 -7.04 -15.70 3.52
N GLY A 49 -7.33 -16.14 2.30
CA GLY A 49 -6.59 -15.75 1.09
C GLY A 49 -6.69 -14.25 0.79
N MET A 50 -7.89 -13.66 0.92
CA MET A 50 -8.09 -12.22 0.78
C MET A 50 -7.28 -11.44 1.82
N GLU A 51 -7.35 -11.85 3.10
CA GLU A 51 -6.56 -11.22 4.16
C GLU A 51 -5.05 -11.31 3.92
N ALA A 52 -4.55 -12.47 3.52
CA ALA A 52 -3.14 -12.67 3.22
C ALA A 52 -2.69 -11.75 2.07
N GLY A 53 -3.48 -11.68 1.01
CA GLY A 53 -3.24 -10.78 -0.12
C GLY A 53 -3.24 -9.30 0.29
N PHE A 54 -4.22 -8.87 1.09
CA PHE A 54 -4.30 -7.50 1.61
C PHE A 54 -3.06 -7.13 2.44
N ARG A 55 -2.65 -7.99 3.38
CA ARG A 55 -1.46 -7.76 4.22
C ARG A 55 -0.19 -7.63 3.38
N ALA A 56 0.00 -8.52 2.41
CA ALA A 56 1.16 -8.48 1.52
C ALA A 56 1.19 -7.19 0.68
N ALA A 57 0.05 -6.83 0.07
CA ALA A 57 -0.07 -5.61 -0.72
C ALA A 57 0.25 -4.35 0.10
N ARG A 58 -0.23 -4.29 1.35
CA ARG A 58 0.01 -3.17 2.25
C ARG A 58 1.50 -3.00 2.58
N ILE A 59 2.18 -4.10 2.90
CA ILE A 59 3.63 -4.09 3.17
C ILE A 59 4.40 -3.61 1.95
N LEU A 60 4.11 -4.16 0.77
CA LEU A 60 4.80 -3.79 -0.47
C LEU A 60 4.56 -2.32 -0.85
N ALA A 61 3.34 -1.80 -0.65
CA ALA A 61 3.03 -0.40 -0.91
C ALA A 61 3.84 0.53 0.00
N TYR A 62 3.92 0.23 1.31
CA TYR A 62 4.72 1.01 2.24
C TYR A 62 6.22 0.92 1.93
N GLN A 63 6.73 -0.27 1.58
CA GLN A 63 8.11 -0.43 1.16
C GLN A 63 8.43 0.37 -0.10
N ALA A 64 7.54 0.36 -1.10
CA ALA A 64 7.73 1.11 -2.33
C ALA A 64 7.78 2.63 -2.08
N VAL A 65 6.91 3.16 -1.21
CA VAL A 65 6.92 4.58 -0.82
C VAL A 65 8.19 4.91 -0.06
N HIS A 66 8.60 4.07 0.89
CA HIS A 66 9.83 4.28 1.65
C HIS A 66 11.07 4.36 0.73
N LEU A 67 11.17 3.46 -0.25
CA LEU A 67 12.26 3.47 -1.23
C LEU A 67 12.21 4.70 -2.15
N LEU A 68 11.02 5.14 -2.55
CA LEU A 68 10.84 6.36 -3.34
C LEU A 68 11.32 7.59 -2.56
N GLU A 69 10.92 7.72 -1.30
CA GLU A 69 11.35 8.82 -0.44
C GLU A 69 12.85 8.81 -0.18
N ALA A 70 13.45 7.63 0.01
CA ALA A 70 14.89 7.49 0.18
C ALA A 70 15.66 7.96 -1.07
N GLY A 71 15.21 7.57 -2.27
CA GLY A 71 15.83 8.02 -3.52
C GLY A 71 15.72 9.53 -3.74
N LEU A 72 14.57 10.13 -3.39
CA LEU A 72 14.39 11.59 -3.46
C LEU A 72 15.37 12.31 -2.53
N ARG A 73 15.61 11.81 -1.32
CA ARG A 73 16.57 12.43 -0.38
C ARG A 73 18.00 12.39 -0.89
N ASP A 74 18.42 11.27 -1.48
CA ASP A 74 19.76 11.10 -2.06
C ASP A 74 20.00 12.11 -3.21
N ASP A 75 19.01 12.27 -4.10
CA ASP A 75 19.09 13.23 -5.21
C ASP A 75 19.18 14.68 -4.72
N GLN A 76 18.40 15.07 -3.69
CA GLN A 76 18.49 16.40 -3.10
C GLN A 76 19.86 16.64 -2.45
N GLY A 77 20.44 15.63 -1.78
CA GLY A 77 21.77 15.73 -1.18
C GLY A 77 22.87 15.99 -2.23
N LYS A 78 22.83 15.27 -3.35
CA LYS A 78 23.75 15.47 -4.48
C LYS A 78 23.59 16.84 -5.13
N GLU A 79 22.36 17.36 -5.18
CA GLU A 79 22.09 18.69 -5.74
C GLU A 79 22.64 19.82 -4.85
N VAL A 80 22.53 19.69 -3.53
CA VAL A 80 23.13 20.62 -2.57
C VAL A 80 24.65 20.62 -2.70
N GLU A 81 25.28 19.44 -2.79
CA GLU A 81 26.73 19.34 -2.98
C GLU A 81 27.18 19.96 -4.32
N ARG A 82 26.44 19.72 -5.42
CA ARG A 82 26.73 20.34 -6.73
C ARG A 82 26.64 21.87 -6.69
N ARG A 83 25.69 22.44 -5.94
CA ARG A 83 25.58 23.90 -5.75
C ARG A 83 26.73 24.48 -4.95
N MET A 84 27.22 23.74 -3.94
CA MET A 84 28.34 24.19 -3.11
C MET A 84 29.70 24.12 -3.84
N ARG A 85 29.85 23.20 -4.81
CA ARG A 85 31.06 23.06 -5.64
C ARG A 85 31.10 23.98 -6.86
N ARG A 86 30.06 24.77 -7.14
CA ARG A 86 30.08 25.73 -8.25
C ARG A 86 31.04 26.89 -7.89
N PRO A 87 32.13 27.11 -8.63
CA PRO A 87 32.99 28.26 -8.37
C PRO A 87 32.20 29.53 -8.65
N ALA A 88 32.28 30.51 -7.75
CA ALA A 88 31.84 31.87 -8.03
C ALA A 88 32.66 32.37 -9.22
N SER A 89 32.06 32.34 -10.41
CA SER A 89 32.61 33.05 -11.57
C SER A 89 32.75 34.50 -11.15
N ARG A 90 34.01 34.94 -11.05
CA ARG A 90 34.40 36.35 -10.97
C ARG A 90 33.69 37.09 -12.10
N GLU A 91 32.75 37.95 -11.74
CA GLU A 91 32.43 39.13 -12.54
C GLU A 91 33.55 40.14 -12.28
N ASP A 92 34.36 40.39 -13.31
CA ASP A 92 35.17 41.60 -13.53
C ASP A 92 34.91 42.04 -14.98
#